data_AF-A0A239E3X1-F1
#
_entry.id   AF-A0A239E3X1-F1
#
_cell.length_a   1.000
_cell.length_b   1.000
_cell.length_c   1.000
_cell.angle_alpha   90.00
_cell.angle_beta   90.00
_cell.angle_gamma   90.00
#
_symmetry.space_group_name_H-M   'P 1'
#
loop_
_entity.id
_entity.type
_entity.pdbx_description
1 polymer ?
#
loop_
_entity_poly.entity_id
_entity_poly.type
_entity_poly.pdbx_seq_one_letter_code
_entity_poly.pdbx_strand_id
1 'polypeptide(L)'
;MTNAVDFASLLCSRLCHDLLSPVGALNNGIELMADETDPEMRARCLELLAESARASANKLKFFRLAFGAAGGFADQVDTREARQAIDGLFGGDSKILLGWMVEEPSLSKSAIKILLNLALIAGDALVRGGRLDIGAEGSEIVVRAEGPRLVLDSELKDALLGWTSEEALTPRAAAAWLVHQLAKEAGGSVQVSEPSDGVLMFGATLPPR
;
A
#
# COMPACT_ATOMS: atom_id res chain seq x y z
N MET A 1 -10.22 -11.35 -20.62
CA MET A 1 -11.05 -10.66 -19.63
C MET A 1 -11.07 -11.51 -18.39
N THR A 2 -10.18 -11.25 -17.43
CA THR A 2 -10.41 -11.55 -16.02
C THR A 2 -11.80 -11.03 -15.73
N ASN A 3 -12.69 -11.91 -15.31
CA ASN A 3 -14.01 -11.49 -14.91
C ASN A 3 -13.84 -10.46 -13.78
N ALA A 4 -14.56 -9.33 -13.83
CA ALA A 4 -14.51 -8.33 -12.76
C ALA A 4 -14.76 -8.95 -11.38
N VAL A 5 -15.55 -10.03 -11.33
CA VAL A 5 -15.79 -10.84 -10.13
C VAL A 5 -14.53 -11.56 -9.64
N ASP A 6 -13.73 -12.12 -10.55
CA ASP A 6 -12.50 -12.82 -10.19
C ASP A 6 -11.45 -11.82 -9.69
N PHE A 7 -11.28 -10.69 -10.38
CA PHE A 7 -10.37 -9.64 -9.92
C PHE A 7 -10.77 -9.06 -8.56
N ALA A 8 -12.07 -8.82 -8.35
CA ALA A 8 -12.58 -8.41 -7.04
C ALA A 8 -12.29 -9.46 -5.96
N SER A 9 -12.41 -10.75 -6.30
CA SER A 9 -12.08 -11.86 -5.39
C SER A 9 -10.58 -11.87 -5.04
N LEU A 10 -9.69 -11.66 -6.01
CA LEU A 10 -8.24 -11.57 -5.78
C LEU A 10 -7.88 -10.39 -4.86
N LEU A 11 -8.49 -9.22 -5.07
CA LEU A 11 -8.34 -8.07 -4.17
C LEU A 11 -8.84 -8.40 -2.76
N CYS A 12 -10.03 -9.00 -2.62
CA CYS A 12 -10.56 -9.42 -1.33
C CYS A 12 -9.61 -10.40 -0.62
N SER A 13 -9.06 -11.39 -1.33
CA SER A 13 -8.08 -12.32 -0.76
C SER A 13 -6.84 -11.59 -0.25
N ARG A 14 -6.31 -10.61 -1.00
CA ARG A 14 -5.17 -9.80 -0.58
C ARG A 14 -5.46 -8.99 0.69
N LEU A 15 -6.62 -8.31 0.72
CA LEU A 15 -7.02 -7.49 1.86
C LEU A 15 -7.21 -8.33 3.13
N CYS A 16 -7.87 -9.50 3.00
CA CYS A 16 -8.05 -10.44 4.10
C CYS A 16 -6.71 -10.98 4.61
N HIS A 17 -5.81 -11.37 3.71
CA HIS A 17 -4.47 -11.82 4.07
C HIS A 17 -3.71 -10.76 4.89
N ASP A 18 -3.70 -9.51 4.43
CA ASP A 18 -2.93 -8.46 5.05
C ASP A 18 -3.48 -8.00 6.41
N LEU A 19 -4.78 -8.23 6.68
CA LEU A 19 -5.42 -7.98 7.98
C LEU A 19 -5.33 -9.18 8.93
N LEU A 20 -5.14 -10.39 8.42
CA LEU A 20 -5.17 -11.60 9.24
C LEU A 20 -4.11 -11.58 10.34
N SER A 21 -2.91 -11.05 10.06
CA SER A 21 -1.83 -10.97 11.03
C SER A 21 -2.15 -10.07 12.24
N PRO A 22 -2.44 -8.76 12.09
CA PRO A 22 -2.72 -7.91 13.24
C PRO A 22 -4.04 -8.26 13.94
N VAL A 23 -5.05 -8.78 13.22
CA VAL A 23 -6.30 -9.27 13.84
C VAL A 23 -6.07 -10.58 14.61
N GLY A 24 -5.23 -11.47 14.09
CA GLY A 24 -4.84 -12.69 14.80
C GLY A 24 -4.05 -12.39 16.08
N ALA A 25 -3.14 -11.43 16.03
CA ALA A 25 -2.39 -10.97 17.21
C ALA A 25 -3.32 -10.39 18.30
N LEU A 26 -4.39 -9.68 17.91
CA LEU A 26 -5.42 -9.23 18.85
C LEU A 26 -6.10 -10.40 19.57
N ASN A 27 -6.57 -11.40 18.82
CA ASN A 27 -7.25 -12.56 19.42
C ASN A 27 -6.32 -13.32 20.37
N ASN A 28 -5.08 -13.58 19.94
CA ASN A 28 -4.08 -14.26 20.77
C ASN A 28 -3.79 -13.49 22.07
N GLY A 29 -3.72 -12.16 22.01
CA GLY A 29 -3.51 -11.32 23.18
C GLY A 29 -4.69 -11.35 24.16
N ILE A 30 -5.93 -11.43 23.64
CA ILE A 30 -7.14 -11.55 24.48
C ILE A 30 -7.17 -12.93 25.17
N GLU A 31 -6.85 -14.00 24.44
CA GLU A 31 -6.76 -15.35 24.99
C GLU A 31 -5.70 -15.43 26.10
N LEU A 32 -4.51 -14.87 25.87
CA LEU A 32 -3.45 -14.82 26.87
C LEU A 32 -3.87 -14.05 28.12
N MET A 33 -4.60 -12.94 27.96
CA MET A 33 -5.10 -12.12 29.07
C MET A 33 -6.18 -12.80 29.93
N ALA A 34 -6.84 -13.84 29.43
CA ALA A 34 -7.90 -14.53 30.14
C ALA A 34 -7.35 -15.32 31.35
N ASP A 35 -6.21 -15.98 31.16
CA ASP A 35 -5.59 -16.85 32.17
C ASP A 35 -4.37 -16.22 32.85
N GLU A 36 -3.87 -15.09 32.33
CA GLU A 36 -2.70 -14.41 32.90
C GLU A 36 -3.04 -13.65 34.19
N THR A 37 -2.30 -13.90 35.26
CA THR A 37 -2.52 -13.28 36.58
C THR A 37 -1.37 -12.38 37.01
N ASP A 38 -0.21 -12.49 36.37
CA ASP A 38 0.93 -11.64 36.64
C ASP A 38 0.69 -10.20 36.14
N PRO A 39 0.76 -9.18 37.01
CA PRO A 39 0.47 -7.80 36.62
C PRO A 39 1.38 -7.23 35.53
N GLU A 40 2.66 -7.61 35.52
CA GLU A 40 3.62 -7.12 34.52
C GLU A 40 3.34 -7.73 33.14
N MET A 41 3.09 -9.04 33.07
CA MET A 41 2.72 -9.70 31.83
C MET A 41 1.38 -9.18 31.28
N ARG A 42 0.38 -8.94 32.13
CA ARG A 42 -0.87 -8.32 31.70
C ARG A 42 -0.68 -6.93 31.10
N ALA A 43 0.21 -6.11 31.68
CA ALA A 43 0.53 -4.79 31.12
C ALA A 43 1.16 -4.90 29.73
N ARG A 44 2.10 -5.83 29.54
CA ARG A 44 2.71 -6.10 28.21
C ARG A 44 1.68 -6.61 27.19
N CYS A 45 0.76 -7.48 27.62
CA CYS A 45 -0.33 -7.94 26.75
C CYS A 45 -1.23 -6.79 26.29
N LEU A 46 -1.56 -5.85 27.19
CA LEU A 46 -2.33 -4.66 26.83
C LEU A 46 -1.59 -3.77 25.83
N GLU A 47 -0.27 -3.62 25.95
CA GLU A 47 0.56 -2.91 24.97
C GLU A 47 0.51 -3.58 23.60
N LEU A 48 0.70 -4.91 23.54
CA LEU A 48 0.61 -5.70 22.30
C LEU A 48 -0.78 -5.62 21.65
N LEU A 49 -1.85 -5.63 22.45
CA LEU A 49 -3.22 -5.45 21.98
C LEU A 49 -3.41 -4.05 21.39
N ALA A 50 -2.93 -3.01 22.06
CA ALA A 50 -3.03 -1.64 21.58
C ALA A 50 -2.26 -1.43 20.27
N GLU A 51 -1.06 -2.01 20.15
CA GLU A 51 -0.26 -2.00 18.91
C GLU A 51 -0.97 -2.72 17.77
N SER A 52 -1.50 -3.92 18.03
CA SER A 52 -2.22 -4.71 17.02
C SER A 52 -3.53 -4.05 16.56
N ALA A 53 -4.24 -3.38 17.48
CA ALA A 53 -5.42 -2.57 17.16
C ALA A 53 -5.06 -1.38 16.28
N ARG A 54 -3.98 -0.66 16.62
CA ARG A 54 -3.47 0.48 15.83
C ARG A 54 -3.05 0.03 14.43
N ALA A 55 -2.31 -1.08 14.32
CA ALA A 55 -1.90 -1.65 13.04
C ALA A 55 -3.10 -2.04 12.16
N SER A 56 -4.12 -2.67 12.75
CA SER A 56 -5.37 -3.01 12.05
C SER A 56 -6.10 -1.76 11.55
N ALA A 57 -6.25 -0.73 12.40
CA ALA A 57 -6.91 0.52 12.04
C ALA A 57 -6.16 1.27 10.92
N ASN A 58 -4.83 1.32 10.99
CA ASN A 58 -4.00 1.96 9.97
C ASN A 58 -4.12 1.25 8.61
N LYS A 59 -4.08 -0.10 8.60
CA LYS A 59 -4.30 -0.89 7.38
C LYS A 59 -5.69 -0.64 6.80
N LEU A 60 -6.75 -0.64 7.61
CA LEU A 60 -8.11 -0.34 7.15
C LEU A 60 -8.23 1.07 6.56
N LYS A 61 -7.64 2.08 7.21
CA LYS A 61 -7.61 3.46 6.69
C LYS A 61 -6.92 3.52 5.32
N PHE A 62 -5.78 2.85 5.19
CA PHE A 62 -5.07 2.75 3.92
C PHE A 62 -5.90 2.03 2.86
N PHE A 63 -6.47 0.86 3.18
CA PHE A 63 -7.25 0.06 2.23
C PHE A 63 -8.48 0.79 1.70
N ARG A 64 -9.15 1.55 2.56
CA ARG A 64 -10.29 2.39 2.18
C ARG A 64 -9.94 3.39 1.08
N LEU A 65 -8.73 3.96 1.11
CA LEU A 65 -8.26 4.94 0.12
C LEU A 65 -7.64 4.26 -1.12
N ALA A 66 -6.78 3.26 -0.92
CA ALA A 66 -6.01 2.61 -1.98
C ALA A 66 -6.85 1.69 -2.87
N PHE A 67 -7.85 1.00 -2.29
CA PHE A 67 -8.68 0.01 -2.99
C PHE A 67 -10.15 0.39 -3.00
N GLY A 68 -10.64 1.01 -1.92
CA GLY A 68 -12.04 1.35 -1.75
C GLY A 68 -12.58 2.36 -2.77
N ALA A 69 -13.90 2.42 -2.87
CA ALA A 69 -14.61 3.38 -3.72
C ALA A 69 -14.74 4.77 -3.08
N ALA A 70 -13.89 5.10 -2.08
CA ALA A 70 -13.90 6.31 -1.24
C ALA A 70 -15.15 7.17 -1.42
N GLY A 71 -16.20 6.83 -0.66
CA GLY A 71 -17.52 7.43 -0.73
C GLY A 71 -17.47 8.95 -0.58
N GLY A 72 -17.90 9.63 -1.64
CA GLY A 72 -18.02 11.07 -1.75
C GLY A 72 -18.13 11.44 -3.24
N PHE A 73 -19.10 12.28 -3.59
CA PHE A 73 -19.34 12.77 -4.95
C PHE A 73 -18.16 13.58 -5.54
N ALA A 74 -17.10 13.83 -4.78
CA ALA A 74 -15.93 14.56 -5.24
C ALA A 74 -14.96 13.64 -6.01
N ASP A 75 -14.53 14.08 -7.19
CA ASP A 75 -13.49 13.43 -7.99
C ASP A 75 -12.06 13.64 -7.45
N GLN A 76 -11.94 14.51 -6.45
CA GLN A 76 -10.69 14.93 -5.82
C GLN A 76 -10.61 14.41 -4.39
N VAL A 77 -9.41 14.04 -3.96
CA VAL A 77 -9.12 13.50 -2.64
C VAL A 77 -7.97 14.28 -2.02
N ASP A 78 -8.12 14.64 -0.74
CA ASP A 78 -7.13 15.41 0.02
C ASP A 78 -5.81 14.62 0.13
N THR A 79 -4.70 15.22 -0.29
CA THR A 79 -3.38 14.57 -0.28
C THR A 79 -2.88 14.30 1.14
N ARG A 80 -3.40 15.03 2.14
CA ARG A 80 -3.11 14.78 3.57
C ARG A 80 -3.73 13.47 4.05
N GLU A 81 -4.87 13.04 3.50
CA GLU A 81 -5.43 11.72 3.83
C GLU A 81 -4.52 10.59 3.34
N ALA A 82 -3.97 10.73 2.13
CA ALA A 82 -3.03 9.78 1.57
C ALA A 82 -1.71 9.74 2.35
N ARG A 83 -1.14 10.91 2.69
CA ARG A 83 0.04 11.00 3.56
C ARG A 83 -0.18 10.31 4.89
N GLN A 84 -1.28 10.62 5.59
CA GLN A 84 -1.60 9.99 6.88
C GLN A 84 -1.80 8.47 6.76
N ALA A 85 -2.30 7.98 5.64
CA ALA A 85 -2.45 6.55 5.41
C ALA A 85 -1.09 5.86 5.24
N ILE A 86 -0.16 6.47 4.51
CA ILE A 86 1.22 5.99 4.34
C ILE A 86 1.98 6.08 5.66
N ASP A 87 1.87 7.19 6.39
CA ASP A 87 2.43 7.35 7.74
C ASP A 87 1.87 6.26 8.69
N GLY A 88 0.59 5.90 8.57
CA GLY A 88 0.00 4.82 9.36
C GLY A 88 0.60 3.44 9.05
N LEU A 89 1.02 3.19 7.81
CA LEU A 89 1.65 1.93 7.41
C LEU A 89 3.14 1.88 7.76
N PHE A 90 3.87 2.97 7.54
CA PHE A 90 5.34 3.00 7.55
C PHE A 90 5.96 4.01 8.52
N GLY A 91 5.19 4.88 9.18
CA GLY A 91 5.70 5.97 10.01
C GLY A 91 5.92 5.64 11.50
N GLY A 92 5.52 4.46 11.98
CA GLY A 92 5.76 4.00 13.37
C GLY A 92 7.21 3.53 13.60
N ASP A 93 7.39 2.44 14.37
CA ASP A 93 8.70 1.77 14.58
C ASP A 93 9.26 1.07 13.31
N SER A 94 8.78 1.49 12.14
CA SER A 94 9.25 1.00 10.86
C SER A 94 10.68 1.51 10.62
N LYS A 95 11.47 0.67 9.96
CA LYS A 95 12.83 1.04 9.54
C LYS A 95 12.84 1.93 8.28
N ILE A 96 11.70 2.51 7.90
CA ILE A 96 11.50 3.29 6.68
C ILE A 96 11.31 4.77 7.03
N LEU A 97 12.19 5.61 6.50
CA LEU A 97 12.07 7.06 6.54
C LEU A 97 11.18 7.53 5.39
N LEU A 98 10.13 8.30 5.69
CA LEU A 98 9.17 8.80 4.70
C LEU A 98 9.55 10.21 4.22
N GLY A 99 9.68 10.37 2.90
CA GLY A 99 9.75 11.65 2.22
C GLY A 99 8.45 11.96 1.49
N TRP A 100 7.95 13.19 1.60
CA TRP A 100 6.70 13.63 0.98
C TRP A 100 6.92 14.93 0.19
N MET A 101 6.80 14.84 -1.13
CA MET A 101 7.01 15.91 -2.11
C MET A 101 5.78 16.05 -3.03
N VAL A 102 4.59 16.14 -2.43
CA VAL A 102 3.33 16.46 -3.11
C VAL A 102 2.86 17.80 -2.59
N GLU A 103 2.85 18.82 -3.45
CA GLU A 103 2.48 20.20 -3.08
C GLU A 103 0.97 20.44 -3.23
N GLU A 104 0.31 19.73 -4.16
CA GLU A 104 -1.11 19.89 -4.42
C GLU A 104 -1.94 19.48 -3.19
N PRO A 105 -2.95 20.27 -2.80
CA PRO A 105 -3.81 19.96 -1.67
C PRO A 105 -4.75 18.77 -1.95
N SER A 106 -5.00 18.48 -3.24
CA SER A 106 -5.85 17.38 -3.66
C SER A 106 -5.40 16.82 -5.00
N LEU A 107 -5.52 15.50 -5.17
CA LEU A 107 -5.33 14.82 -6.45
C LEU A 107 -6.59 14.04 -6.82
N SER A 108 -6.69 13.63 -8.09
CA SER A 108 -7.80 12.80 -8.54
C SER A 108 -7.83 11.46 -7.78
N LYS A 109 -9.02 10.85 -7.68
CA LYS A 109 -9.18 9.51 -7.09
C LYS A 109 -8.22 8.48 -7.70
N SER A 110 -8.08 8.46 -9.02
CA SER A 110 -7.17 7.53 -9.71
C SER A 110 -5.71 7.81 -9.35
N ALA A 111 -5.30 9.08 -9.30
CA ALA A 111 -3.95 9.47 -8.91
C ALA A 111 -3.63 9.03 -7.47
N ILE A 112 -4.54 9.26 -6.51
CA ILE A 112 -4.34 8.81 -5.13
C ILE A 112 -4.26 7.29 -5.02
N LYS A 113 -5.12 6.55 -5.73
CA LYS A 113 -5.06 5.08 -5.73
C LYS A 113 -3.74 4.57 -6.30
N ILE A 114 -3.27 5.15 -7.41
CA ILE A 114 -1.99 4.79 -8.02
C ILE A 114 -0.84 5.11 -7.06
N LEU A 115 -0.79 6.33 -6.52
CA LEU A 115 0.23 6.76 -5.58
C LEU A 115 0.31 5.84 -4.35
N LEU A 116 -0.84 5.54 -3.73
CA LEU A 116 -0.88 4.67 -2.55
C LEU A 116 -0.40 3.26 -2.87
N ASN A 117 -0.87 2.66 -3.97
CA ASN A 117 -0.47 1.30 -4.33
C ASN A 117 1.00 1.20 -4.75
N LEU A 118 1.54 2.21 -5.43
CA LEU A 118 2.98 2.28 -5.72
C LEU A 118 3.80 2.43 -4.43
N ALA A 119 3.35 3.27 -3.49
CA ALA A 119 3.98 3.40 -2.17
C ALA A 119 3.95 2.09 -1.36
N LEU A 120 2.85 1.33 -1.42
CA LEU A 120 2.75 0.02 -0.79
C LEU A 120 3.78 -0.95 -1.36
N ILE A 121 3.84 -1.08 -2.69
CA ILE A 121 4.77 -2.00 -3.37
C ILE A 121 6.23 -1.59 -3.09
N ALA A 122 6.52 -0.29 -3.12
CA ALA A 122 7.86 0.23 -2.86
C ALA A 122 8.29 0.03 -1.41
N GLY A 123 7.38 0.23 -0.45
CA GLY A 123 7.61 -0.03 0.96
C GLY A 123 7.85 -1.52 1.25
N ASP A 124 7.05 -2.41 0.66
CA ASP A 124 7.22 -3.87 0.79
C ASP A 124 8.56 -4.34 0.19
N ALA A 125 9.08 -3.65 -0.82
CA ALA A 125 10.39 -3.95 -1.40
C ALA A 125 11.57 -3.61 -0.49
N LEU A 126 11.40 -2.74 0.52
CA LEU A 126 12.42 -2.33 1.50
C LEU A 126 12.59 -3.36 2.62
N VAL A 127 13.08 -4.56 2.27
CA VAL A 127 13.21 -5.73 3.17
C VAL A 127 14.00 -5.42 4.46
N ARG A 128 14.94 -4.48 4.41
CA ARG A 128 15.78 -4.08 5.56
C ARG A 128 15.54 -2.62 5.99
N GLY A 129 14.43 -2.03 5.62
CA GLY A 129 14.18 -0.60 5.79
C GLY A 129 14.96 0.25 4.79
N GLY A 130 14.99 1.55 5.02
CA GLY A 130 15.60 2.54 4.14
C GLY A 130 14.78 3.82 4.08
N ARG A 131 14.64 4.38 2.88
CA ARG A 131 13.90 5.61 2.62
C ARG A 131 12.87 5.36 1.53
N LEU A 132 11.66 5.88 1.74
CA LEU A 132 10.58 5.88 0.76
C LEU A 132 10.16 7.33 0.52
N ASP A 133 10.52 7.85 -0.66
CA ASP A 133 10.16 9.18 -1.12
C ASP A 133 8.96 9.10 -2.07
N ILE A 134 7.93 9.91 -1.80
CA ILE A 134 6.71 9.97 -2.60
C ILE A 134 6.55 11.39 -3.14
N GLY A 135 6.47 11.52 -4.46
CA GLY A 135 6.24 12.78 -5.15
C GLY A 135 5.09 12.68 -6.14
N ALA A 136 4.42 13.80 -6.35
CA ALA A 136 3.43 13.97 -7.41
C ALA A 136 3.36 15.44 -7.79
N GLU A 137 3.19 15.69 -9.08
CA GLU A 137 2.98 17.02 -9.65
C GLU A 137 1.92 16.88 -10.75
N GLY A 138 0.74 17.47 -10.52
CA GLY A 138 -0.42 17.37 -11.39
C GLY A 138 -0.84 15.92 -11.66
N SER A 139 -0.42 15.39 -12.81
CA SER A 139 -0.77 14.07 -13.32
C SER A 139 0.41 13.10 -13.38
N GLU A 140 1.58 13.50 -12.87
CA GLU A 140 2.78 12.67 -12.76
C GLU A 140 2.99 12.25 -11.31
N ILE A 141 3.27 10.97 -11.10
CA ILE A 141 3.51 10.36 -9.79
C ILE A 141 4.85 9.66 -9.83
N VAL A 142 5.67 9.88 -8.81
CA VAL A 142 6.96 9.22 -8.63
C VAL A 142 7.04 8.65 -7.22
N VAL A 143 7.37 7.37 -7.10
CA VAL A 143 7.67 6.72 -5.83
C VAL A 143 9.07 6.13 -5.92
N ARG A 144 9.94 6.53 -5.00
CA ARG A 144 11.34 6.10 -4.94
C ARG A 144 11.60 5.40 -3.62
N ALA A 145 12.08 4.17 -3.69
CA ALA A 145 12.60 3.43 -2.56
C ALA A 145 14.12 3.32 -2.65
N GLU A 146 14.81 3.58 -1.55
CA GLU A 146 16.26 3.45 -1.43
C GLU A 146 16.60 2.70 -0.15
N GLY A 147 17.44 1.67 -0.22
CA GLY A 147 17.80 0.94 0.98
C GLY A 147 18.90 -0.10 0.77
N PRO A 148 19.43 -0.67 1.88
CA PRO A 148 20.56 -1.60 1.85
C PRO A 148 20.20 -2.96 1.22
N ARG A 149 18.91 -3.27 1.09
CA ARG A 149 18.41 -4.45 0.38
C ARG A 149 17.01 -4.17 -0.15
N LEU A 150 16.89 -4.10 -1.47
CA LEU A 150 15.63 -4.02 -2.20
C LEU A 150 15.32 -5.34 -2.90
N VAL A 151 14.07 -5.77 -2.83
CA VAL A 151 13.58 -6.94 -3.57
C VAL A 151 12.23 -6.60 -4.17
N LEU A 152 12.19 -6.41 -5.50
CA LEU A 152 10.96 -6.35 -6.25
C LEU A 152 10.70 -7.71 -6.89
N ASP A 153 9.55 -8.30 -6.58
CA ASP A 153 9.12 -9.55 -7.20
C ASP A 153 8.78 -9.32 -8.68
N SER A 154 9.24 -10.22 -9.57
CA SER A 154 8.97 -10.13 -11.00
C SER A 154 7.47 -10.17 -11.29
N GLU A 155 6.68 -10.91 -10.51
CA GLU A 155 5.23 -10.97 -10.67
C GLU A 155 4.57 -9.59 -10.49
N LEU A 156 5.06 -8.80 -9.52
CA LEU A 156 4.59 -7.44 -9.29
C LEU A 156 5.04 -6.49 -10.39
N LYS A 157 6.30 -6.61 -10.84
CA LYS A 157 6.84 -5.83 -11.95
C LYS A 157 6.03 -6.08 -13.24
N ASP A 158 5.80 -7.33 -13.58
CA ASP A 158 5.07 -7.74 -14.78
C ASP A 158 3.61 -7.26 -14.72
N ALA A 159 2.98 -7.31 -13.56
CA ALA A 159 1.61 -6.83 -13.39
C ALA A 159 1.51 -5.29 -13.51
N LEU A 160 2.47 -4.53 -12.96
CA LEU A 160 2.54 -3.07 -13.13
C LEU A 160 2.70 -2.66 -14.60
N LEU A 161 3.53 -3.40 -15.34
CA LEU A 161 3.84 -3.15 -16.75
C LEU A 161 2.78 -3.71 -17.71
N GLY A 162 1.80 -4.46 -17.21
CA GLY A 162 0.74 -5.07 -18.02
C GLY A 162 1.20 -6.28 -18.83
N TRP A 163 2.30 -6.92 -18.43
CA TRP A 163 2.85 -8.12 -19.06
C TRP A 163 2.22 -9.41 -18.53
N THR A 164 1.62 -9.35 -17.34
CA THR A 164 0.87 -10.48 -16.76
C THR A 164 -0.44 -10.70 -17.51
N SER A 165 -0.73 -11.95 -17.86
CA SER A 165 -2.05 -12.30 -18.40
C SER A 165 -3.09 -12.29 -17.29
N GLU A 166 -4.30 -11.92 -17.67
CA GLU A 166 -5.48 -11.88 -16.82
C GLU A 166 -5.79 -13.21 -16.09
N GLU A 167 -5.45 -14.35 -16.70
CA GLU A 167 -5.63 -15.69 -16.14
C GLU A 167 -4.51 -16.11 -15.17
N ALA A 168 -3.34 -15.48 -15.25
CA ALA A 168 -2.19 -15.74 -14.40
C ALA A 168 -2.13 -14.83 -13.16
N LEU A 169 -3.10 -13.93 -13.00
CA LEU A 169 -3.11 -12.96 -11.92
C LEU A 169 -3.38 -13.63 -10.56
N THR A 170 -2.54 -13.32 -9.57
CA THR A 170 -2.70 -13.82 -8.19
C THR A 170 -3.16 -12.71 -7.24
N PRO A 171 -3.61 -13.06 -6.01
CA PRO A 171 -3.92 -12.05 -4.99
C PRO A 171 -2.74 -11.12 -4.68
N ARG A 172 -1.51 -11.63 -4.80
CA ARG A 172 -0.30 -10.85 -4.51
C ARG A 172 -0.12 -9.73 -5.53
N ALA A 173 -0.30 -10.04 -6.82
CA ALA A 173 -0.18 -9.11 -7.93
C ALA A 173 -1.42 -8.21 -8.14
N ALA A 174 -2.53 -8.47 -7.45
CA ALA A 174 -3.77 -7.72 -7.65
C ALA A 174 -3.63 -6.20 -7.47
N ALA A 175 -2.83 -5.74 -6.49
CA ALA A 175 -2.57 -4.31 -6.27
C ALA A 175 -1.76 -3.67 -7.41
N ALA A 176 -0.74 -4.38 -7.91
CA ALA A 176 0.05 -3.96 -9.07
C ALA A 176 -0.80 -3.89 -10.34
N TRP A 177 -1.65 -4.90 -10.55
CA TRP A 177 -2.59 -4.92 -11.67
C TRP A 177 -3.63 -3.80 -11.60
N LEU A 178 -4.12 -3.47 -10.39
CA LEU A 178 -5.02 -2.32 -10.20
C LEU A 178 -4.36 -1.02 -10.67
N VAL A 179 -3.09 -0.80 -10.33
CA VAL A 179 -2.33 0.38 -10.78
C VAL A 179 -2.25 0.42 -12.30
N HIS A 180 -1.92 -0.71 -12.94
CA HIS A 180 -1.87 -0.80 -14.40
C HIS A 180 -3.22 -0.45 -15.04
N GLN A 181 -4.32 -1.03 -14.56
CA GLN A 181 -5.66 -0.78 -15.09
C GLN A 181 -6.08 0.68 -14.90
N LEU A 182 -5.87 1.26 -13.71
CA LEU A 182 -6.23 2.67 -13.46
C LEU A 182 -5.46 3.64 -14.36
N ALA A 183 -4.16 3.40 -14.56
CA ALA A 183 -3.36 4.20 -15.47
C ALA A 183 -3.86 4.06 -16.91
N LYS A 184 -4.09 2.82 -17.37
CA LYS A 184 -4.58 2.52 -18.71
C LYS A 184 -5.96 3.11 -19.00
N GLU A 185 -6.91 2.98 -18.07
CA GLU A 185 -8.26 3.54 -18.18
C GLU A 185 -8.24 5.07 -18.30
N ALA A 186 -7.29 5.71 -17.60
CA ALA A 186 -7.08 7.15 -17.71
C ALA A 186 -6.39 7.55 -19.02
N GLY A 187 -5.84 6.62 -19.82
CA GLY A 187 -5.00 6.93 -20.99
C GLY A 187 -3.54 7.24 -20.64
N GLY A 188 -3.11 6.83 -19.45
CA GLY A 188 -1.78 7.01 -18.90
C GLY A 188 -0.88 5.78 -19.03
N SER A 189 0.25 5.80 -18.31
CA SER A 189 1.23 4.70 -18.30
C SER A 189 1.93 4.54 -16.95
N VAL A 190 2.54 3.37 -16.73
CA VAL A 190 3.33 3.05 -15.55
C VAL A 190 4.72 2.60 -16.01
N GLN A 191 5.75 3.04 -15.28
CA GLN A 191 7.14 2.71 -15.53
C GLN A 191 7.78 2.20 -14.24
N VAL A 192 8.69 1.23 -14.41
CA VAL A 192 9.47 0.65 -13.32
C VAL A 192 10.94 0.74 -13.72
N SER A 193 11.78 1.36 -12.89
CA SER A 193 13.22 1.37 -13.13
C SER A 193 13.81 -0.02 -12.95
N GLU A 194 14.85 -0.36 -13.71
CA GLU A 194 15.68 -1.50 -13.34
C GLU A 194 16.37 -1.20 -12.00
N PRO A 195 16.37 -2.13 -11.02
CA PRO A 195 17.05 -1.92 -9.76
C PRO A 195 18.55 -1.72 -10.01
N SER A 196 19.04 -0.52 -9.75
CA SER A 196 20.47 -0.20 -9.78
C SER A 196 20.84 0.52 -8.50
N ASP A 197 22.00 0.19 -7.94
CA ASP A 197 22.59 0.84 -6.77
C ASP A 197 21.67 0.97 -5.54
N GLY A 198 20.83 -0.05 -5.28
CA GLY A 198 19.95 -0.04 -4.11
C GLY A 198 18.82 0.98 -4.19
N VAL A 199 18.46 1.41 -5.40
CA VAL A 199 17.32 2.28 -5.70
C VAL A 199 16.30 1.55 -6.57
N LEU A 200 15.03 1.72 -6.23
CA LEU A 200 13.87 1.30 -7.03
C LEU A 200 12.98 2.53 -7.23
N MET A 201 12.55 2.77 -8.45
CA MET A 201 11.67 3.88 -8.80
C MET A 201 10.48 3.37 -9.59
N PHE A 202 9.30 3.84 -9.20
CA PHE A 202 8.07 3.73 -9.96
C PHE A 202 7.67 5.11 -10.45
N GLY A 203 7.29 5.18 -11.73
CA GLY A 203 6.67 6.36 -12.32
C GLY A 203 5.27 6.01 -12.82
N ALA A 204 4.32 6.92 -12.67
CA ALA A 204 3.05 6.84 -13.37
C ALA A 204 2.68 8.20 -13.95
N THR A 205 2.21 8.21 -15.18
CA THR A 205 1.71 9.39 -15.87
C THR A 205 0.24 9.20 -16.16
N LEU A 206 -0.57 10.20 -15.86
CA LEU A 206 -1.96 10.32 -16.26
C LEU A 206 -2.06 11.51 -17.22
N PRO A 207 -2.95 11.50 -18.21
CA PRO A 207 -3.15 12.70 -19.02
C PRO A 207 -3.79 13.81 -18.17
N PRO A 208 -3.44 15.08 -18.41
CA PRO A 208 -4.13 16.21 -17.81
C PRO A 208 -5.60 16.19 -18.22
N ARG A 209 -6.49 16.44 -17.25
CA ARG A 209 -7.93 16.57 -17.50
C ARG A 209 -8.26 17.87 -18.24
#